data_AF-A0A2V9AAB4-F1
#
_entry.id   AF-A0A2V9AAB4-F1
#
_cell.length_a   1.000
_cell.length_b   1.000
_cell.length_c   1.000
_cell.angle_alpha   90.00
_cell.angle_beta   90.00
_cell.angle_gamma   90.00
#
_symmetry.space_group_name_H-M   'P 1'
#
loop_
_entity.id
_entity.type
_entity.pdbx_description
1 polymer ?
#
loop_
_entity_poly.entity_id
_entity_poly.type
_entity_poly.pdbx_seq_one_letter_code
_entity_poly.pdbx_strand_id
1 'polypeptide(L)'
;MGQDFTECWASAWPAIGEALVHARGGVTSYLENQRMFLDRNDYLEETFFTFPFSPNRDESGSVGGLFHPVTEITSRMLSERRTRGLRDLAARFELRSH
;
A
#
# COMPACT_ATOMS: atom_id res chain seq x y z
N MET A 1 -3.34 -18.66 -11.23
CA MET A 1 -4.20 -19.19 -10.15
C MET A 1 -4.18 -18.20 -9.01
N GLY A 2 -5.27 -18.09 -8.24
CA GLY A 2 -5.29 -17.25 -7.04
C GLY A 2 -4.52 -17.91 -5.90
N GLN A 3 -3.84 -17.10 -5.10
CA GLN A 3 -3.22 -17.49 -3.83
C GLN A 3 -4.09 -16.95 -2.69
N ASP A 4 -4.04 -17.58 -1.51
CA ASP A 4 -4.68 -17.02 -0.33
C ASP A 4 -4.12 -15.63 -0.02
N PHE A 5 -5.02 -14.69 0.32
CA PHE A 5 -4.63 -13.31 0.59
C PHE A 5 -3.66 -13.19 1.76
N THR A 6 -3.82 -14.00 2.81
CA THR A 6 -2.95 -13.95 4.00
C THR A 6 -1.56 -14.47 3.70
N GLU A 7 -1.43 -15.42 2.77
CA GLU A 7 -0.13 -15.89 2.29
C GLU A 7 0.51 -14.87 1.34
N CYS A 8 -0.24 -14.37 0.37
CA CYS A 8 0.24 -13.43 -0.64
C CYS A 8 0.75 -12.12 -0.02
N TRP A 9 0.18 -11.70 1.11
CA TRP A 9 0.49 -10.43 1.77
C TRP A 9 1.12 -10.60 3.16
N ALA A 10 1.66 -11.77 3.47
CA ALA A 10 2.22 -12.09 4.79
C ALA A 10 3.28 -11.06 5.26
N SER A 11 4.20 -10.65 4.38
CA SER A 11 5.24 -9.67 4.72
C SER A 11 4.70 -8.24 4.92
N ALA A 12 3.54 -7.93 4.32
CA ALA A 12 2.87 -6.64 4.44
C ALA A 12 1.90 -6.56 5.64
N TRP A 13 1.72 -7.65 6.38
CA TRP A 13 0.72 -7.73 7.45
C TRP A 13 0.78 -6.58 8.48
N PRO A 14 1.97 -6.09 8.90
CA PRO A 14 2.05 -4.95 9.82
C PRO A 14 1.40 -3.66 9.28
N ALA A 15 1.26 -3.52 7.96
CA ALA A 15 0.70 -2.33 7.33
C ALA A 15 -0.79 -2.45 7.00
N ILE A 16 -1.32 -3.67 6.79
CA ILE A 16 -2.70 -3.87 6.29
C ILE A 16 -3.57 -4.77 7.17
N GLY A 17 -2.99 -5.50 8.12
CA GLY A 17 -3.69 -6.52 8.90
C GLY A 17 -4.87 -5.95 9.69
N GLU A 18 -4.68 -4.80 10.33
CA GLU A 18 -5.74 -4.11 11.08
C GLU A 18 -6.91 -3.70 10.17
N ALA A 19 -6.61 -3.14 9.00
CA ALA A 19 -7.63 -2.75 8.02
C ALA A 19 -8.45 -3.96 7.54
N LEU A 20 -7.80 -5.11 7.34
CA LEU A 20 -8.50 -6.35 6.98
C LEU A 20 -9.41 -6.84 8.12
N VAL A 21 -8.95 -6.80 9.37
CA VAL A 21 -9.75 -7.18 10.55
C VAL A 21 -10.98 -6.28 10.67
N HIS A 22 -10.82 -4.97 10.54
CA HIS A 22 -11.92 -4.01 10.56
C HIS A 22 -12.93 -4.27 9.43
N ALA A 23 -12.45 -4.55 8.22
CA ALA A 23 -13.31 -4.85 7.09
C ALA A 23 -14.11 -6.13 7.29
N ARG A 24 -13.52 -7.17 7.87
CA ARG A 24 -14.24 -8.39 8.27
C ARG A 24 -15.31 -8.12 9.34
N GLY A 25 -15.10 -7.11 10.20
CA GLY A 25 -16.10 -6.58 11.13
C GLY A 25 -17.17 -5.67 10.50
N GLY A 26 -17.09 -5.44 9.19
CA GLY A 26 -18.05 -4.61 8.45
C GLY A 26 -17.72 -3.11 8.42
N VAL A 27 -16.49 -2.73 8.78
CA VAL A 27 -16.01 -1.35 8.77
C VAL A 27 -15.18 -1.09 7.51
N THR A 28 -15.61 -0.13 6.70
CA THR A 28 -14.86 0.28 5.51
C THR A 28 -13.62 1.08 5.90
N SER A 29 -12.49 0.81 5.27
CA SER A 29 -11.27 1.62 5.41
C SER A 29 -10.61 1.88 4.06
N TYR A 30 -9.81 2.95 3.99
CA TYR A 30 -9.07 3.34 2.79
C TYR A 30 -7.63 3.67 3.18
N LEU A 31 -6.70 2.82 2.75
CA LEU A 31 -5.27 3.04 2.93
C LEU A 31 -4.72 3.64 1.65
N GLU A 32 -4.36 4.92 1.68
CA GLU A 32 -3.84 5.64 0.52
C GLU A 32 -2.31 5.69 0.55
N ASN A 33 -1.68 5.33 -0.57
CA ASN A 33 -0.22 5.39 -0.75
C ASN A 33 0.56 4.69 0.38
N GLN A 34 -0.02 3.63 0.94
CA GLN A 34 0.51 2.91 2.09
C GLN A 34 1.86 2.30 1.73
N ARG A 35 2.88 2.71 2.48
CA ARG A 35 4.24 2.17 2.36
C ARG A 35 4.30 0.82 3.06
N MET A 36 4.84 -0.18 2.36
CA MET A 36 4.94 -1.55 2.85
C MET A 36 6.21 -2.22 2.35
N PHE A 37 6.59 -3.31 2.99
CA PHE A 37 7.71 -4.12 2.57
C PHE A 37 7.22 -5.49 2.09
N LEU A 38 7.50 -5.80 0.83
CA LEU A 38 7.14 -7.07 0.21
C LEU A 38 8.37 -7.94 0.05
N ASP A 39 8.30 -9.18 0.52
CA ASP A 39 9.29 -10.20 0.15
C ASP A 39 8.93 -10.72 -1.25
N ARG A 40 9.56 -10.14 -2.27
CA ARG A 40 9.31 -10.45 -3.68
C ARG A 40 10.60 -10.37 -4.47
N ASN A 41 10.74 -11.17 -5.52
CA ASN A 41 11.94 -11.19 -6.37
C ASN A 41 13.23 -11.51 -5.59
N ASP A 42 13.16 -12.37 -4.56
CA ASP A 42 14.29 -12.77 -3.70
C ASP A 42 14.91 -11.65 -2.84
N TYR A 43 14.19 -10.55 -2.60
CA TYR A 43 14.59 -9.51 -1.67
C TYR A 43 13.41 -8.78 -1.03
N LEU A 44 13.68 -8.08 0.07
CA LEU A 44 12.71 -7.20 0.72
C LEU A 44 12.60 -5.87 -0.04
N GLU A 45 11.51 -5.68 -0.76
CA GLU A 45 11.25 -4.48 -1.56
C GLU A 45 10.38 -3.46 -0.83
N GLU A 46 10.79 -2.18 -0.84
CA GLU A 46 9.92 -1.07 -0.43
C GLU A 46 8.90 -0.79 -1.55
N THR A 47 7.63 -0.89 -1.20
CA THR A 47 6.51 -0.75 -2.15
C THR A 47 5.45 0.19 -1.61
N PHE A 48 4.61 0.69 -2.52
CA PHE A 48 3.53 1.63 -2.20
C PHE A 48 2.26 1.19 -2.89
N PHE A 49 1.19 1.06 -2.11
CA PHE A 49 -0.09 0.58 -2.59
C PHE A 49 -1.25 1.39 -2.02
N THR A 50 -2.35 1.41 -2.78
CA THR A 50 -3.62 1.96 -2.33
C THR A 50 -4.65 0.84 -2.22
N PHE A 51 -5.29 0.74 -1.05
CA PHE A 51 -6.26 -0.29 -0.68
C PHE A 51 -7.57 0.31 -0.16
N PRO A 52 -8.64 0.27 -0.94
CA PRO A 52 -10.00 0.25 -0.41
C PRO A 52 -10.32 -1.12 0.19
N PHE A 53 -10.67 -1.14 1.46
CA PHE A 53 -11.26 -2.30 2.13
C PHE A 53 -12.76 -2.08 2.27
N SER A 54 -13.53 -2.63 1.33
CA SER A 54 -14.99 -2.48 1.28
C SER A 54 -15.68 -3.83 1.50
N PRO A 55 -16.27 -4.07 2.68
CA PRO A 55 -17.01 -5.31 2.93
C PRO A 55 -18.30 -5.35 2.12
N ASN A 56 -18.57 -6.48 1.47
CA ASN A 56 -19.89 -6.74 0.87
C ASN A 56 -20.75 -7.52 1.86
N ARG A 57 -21.94 -6.99 2.13
CA ARG A 57 -22.93 -7.63 3.01
C ARG A 57 -23.83 -8.54 2.20
N ASP A 58 -24.17 -9.69 2.79
CA ASP A 58 -25.18 -10.60 2.25
C ASP A 58 -26.59 -10.17 2.71
N GLU A 59 -27.60 -10.96 2.32
CA GLU A 59 -29.00 -10.75 2.67
C GLU A 59 -29.28 -10.81 4.18
N SER A 60 -28.39 -11.43 4.97
CA SER A 60 -28.48 -11.48 6.43
C SER A 60 -27.87 -10.23 7.11
N GLY A 61 -27.23 -9.35 6.35
CA GLY A 61 -26.48 -8.21 6.85
C GLY A 61 -25.05 -8.55 7.32
N SER A 62 -24.66 -9.82 7.22
CA SER A 62 -23.32 -10.33 7.55
C SER A 62 -22.33 -10.03 6.42
N VAL A 63 -21.04 -9.93 6.75
CA VAL A 63 -19.99 -9.73 5.74
C VAL A 63 -19.74 -11.05 5.00
N GLY A 64 -20.25 -11.14 3.77
CA GLY A 64 -20.11 -12.32 2.90
C GLY A 64 -18.77 -12.37 2.14
N GLY A 65 -18.00 -11.28 2.17
CA GLY A 65 -16.68 -11.20 1.55
C GLY A 65 -16.05 -9.81 1.65
N LEU A 66 -15.01 -9.60 0.85
CA LEU A 66 -14.37 -8.30 0.69
C LEU A 66 -14.12 -8.03 -0.78
N PHE A 67 -14.58 -6.88 -1.29
CA PHE A 67 -14.12 -6.37 -2.57
C PHE A 67 -12.97 -5.39 -2.32
N HIS A 68 -11.77 -5.75 -2.77
CA HIS A 68 -10.53 -5.00 -2.47
C HIS A 68 -9.69 -4.76 -3.74
N PRO A 69 -10.04 -3.79 -4.60
CA PRO A 69 -9.19 -3.47 -5.74
C PRO A 69 -7.86 -2.91 -5.24
N VAL A 70 -6.75 -3.55 -5.60
CA VAL A 70 -5.40 -3.14 -5.18
C VAL A 70 -4.74 -2.34 -6.31
N THR A 71 -4.22 -1.15 -6.00
CA THR A 71 -3.44 -0.35 -6.96
C THR A 71 -2.01 -0.19 -6.48
N GLU A 72 -1.04 -0.68 -7.26
CA GLU A 72 0.38 -0.43 -7.01
C GLU A 72 0.79 0.92 -7.58
N ILE A 73 1.48 1.73 -6.78
CA ILE A 73 2.00 3.06 -7.16
C ILE A 73 3.50 3.20 -6.87
N THR A 74 4.20 2.10 -6.59
CA THR A 74 5.62 2.07 -6.23
C THR A 74 6.48 2.87 -7.20
N SER A 75 6.33 2.64 -8.51
CA SER A 75 7.11 3.33 -9.55
C SER A 75 6.92 4.85 -9.53
N ARG A 76 5.68 5.31 -9.32
CA ARG A 76 5.34 6.73 -9.20
C ARG A 76 6.00 7.35 -7.97
N MET A 77 5.83 6.74 -6.81
CA MET A 77 6.38 7.25 -5.54
C MET A 77 7.91 7.32 -5.57
N LEU A 78 8.58 6.31 -6.13
CA LEU A 78 10.03 6.30 -6.29
C LEU A 78 10.50 7.39 -7.27
N SER A 79 9.78 7.61 -8.38
CA SER A 79 10.09 8.67 -9.33
C SER A 79 9.96 10.08 -8.73
N GLU A 80 8.88 10.31 -7.97
CA GLU A 80 8.65 11.57 -7.26
C GLU A 80 9.75 11.82 -6.22
N ARG A 81 10.12 10.80 -5.44
CA ARG A 81 11.22 10.87 -4.46
C ARG A 81 12.56 11.18 -5.11
N ARG A 82 12.89 10.53 -6.24
CA ARG A 82 14.12 10.80 -7.00
C ARG A 82 14.16 12.24 -7.52
N THR A 83 13.06 12.69 -8.10
CA THR A 83 12.94 14.06 -8.64
C THR A 83 13.13 15.11 -7.55
N ARG A 84 12.52 14.89 -6.38
CA ARG A 84 12.68 15.76 -5.21
C ARG A 84 14.14 15.82 -4.75
N GLY A 85 14.80 14.67 -4.61
CA GLY A 85 16.20 14.62 -4.18
C GLY A 85 17.15 15.38 -5.12
N LEU A 86 16.93 15.29 -6.44
CA LEU A 86 17.71 16.05 -7.43
C LEU A 86 17.48 17.56 -7.31
N ARG A 87 16.23 18.00 -7.11
CA ARG A 87 15.90 19.42 -6.90
C ARG A 87 16.52 19.96 -5.62
N ASP A 88 16.43 19.23 -4.51
CA ASP A 88 16.98 19.65 -3.23
C ASP A 88 18.50 19.77 -3.28
N LEU A 89 19.17 18.85 -3.99
CA LEU A 89 20.61 18.90 -4.19
C LEU A 89 21.01 20.13 -5.03
N ALA A 90 20.31 20.40 -6.13
CA ALA A 90 20.55 21.57 -6.97
C ALA A 90 20.41 22.88 -6.18
N ALA A 91 19.32 23.03 -5.41
CA ALA A 91 19.08 24.22 -4.59
C ALA A 91 20.20 24.47 -3.56
N ARG A 92 20.77 23.41 -2.98
CA ARG A 92 21.91 23.52 -2.04
C ARG A 92 23.20 23.98 -2.71
N PHE A 93 23.41 23.65 -3.97
CA PHE A 93 24.57 24.13 -4.71
C PHE A 93 24.43 25.60 -5.08
N GLU A 94 23.23 26.05 -5.49
CA GLU A 94 22.95 27.47 -5.79
C GLU A 94 23.15 28.39 -4.57
N LEU A 95 22.77 27.92 -3.38
CA LEU A 95 22.96 28.64 -2.11
C LEU A 95 24.42 28.72 -1.63
N ARG A 96 25.34 27.89 -2.15
CA ARG A 96 26.78 27.93 -1.80
C ARG A 96 27.62 28.75 -2.78
N SER A 97 27.03 29.18 -3.89
CA SER A 97 27.68 30.01 -4.93
C SER A 97 27.50 31.51 -4.72
N HIS A 98 26.88 31.93 -3.61
CA HIS A 98 26.78 33.30 -3.11
C HIS A 98 27.47 33.40 -1.75
#